data_AF-A0A0D0SCB5-F1
#
_entry.id   AF-A0A0D0SCB5-F1
#
_cell.length_a   1.000
_cell.length_b   1.000
_cell.length_c   1.000
_cell.angle_alpha   90.00
_cell.angle_beta   90.00
_cell.angle_gamma   90.00
#
_symmetry.space_group_name_H-M   'P 1'
#
loop_
_entity.id
_entity.type
_entity.pdbx_description
1 polymer ?
#
loop_
_entity_poly.entity_id
_entity_poly.type
_entity_poly.pdbx_seq_one_letter_code
_entity_poly.pdbx_strand_id
1 'polypeptide(L)'
;MTIQTNQLFQKYKQEILDSFMKKQGFVKYKTNSYIRLNEKFLVECICIKKSKIRKFTLLISLAPLYVPNVCLPLAQGFDLGKVITNANEKEKFKSFWWDYREDKVAKESFENVVEVIEQFVLPWFSQYLSPKIYQEDLKNGKILDGNNSIQWLIYFL
;
A
#
# COMPACT_ATOMS: atom_id res chain seq x y z
N MET A 1 -5.05 -25.05 -5.56
CA MET A 1 -5.32 -24.20 -4.39
C MET A 1 -6.55 -24.74 -3.70
N THR A 2 -6.46 -25.18 -2.44
CA THR A 2 -7.63 -25.71 -1.72
C THR A 2 -8.62 -24.57 -1.41
N ILE A 3 -9.89 -24.80 -1.73
CA ILE A 3 -11.00 -23.82 -1.67
C ILE A 3 -11.14 -23.23 -0.25
N GLN A 4 -10.93 -24.02 0.80
CA GLN A 4 -11.02 -23.62 2.21
C GLN A 4 -10.04 -22.52 2.62
N THR A 5 -8.80 -22.51 2.16
CA THR A 5 -7.81 -21.53 2.67
C THR A 5 -8.02 -20.14 2.08
N ASN A 6 -8.63 -20.04 0.89
CA ASN A 6 -9.01 -18.74 0.35
C ASN A 6 -10.21 -18.16 1.12
N GLN A 7 -11.05 -19.01 1.75
CA GLN A 7 -12.17 -18.55 2.58
C GLN A 7 -11.69 -17.79 3.81
N LEU A 8 -10.65 -18.27 4.52
CA LEU A 8 -10.10 -17.56 5.69
C LEU A 8 -9.58 -16.17 5.31
N PHE A 9 -8.84 -16.07 4.20
CA PHE A 9 -8.38 -14.77 3.70
C PHE A 9 -9.56 -13.84 3.39
N GLN A 10 -10.58 -14.33 2.66
CA GLN A 10 -11.71 -13.49 2.27
C GLN A 10 -12.55 -13.08 3.49
N LYS A 11 -12.76 -13.99 4.44
CA LYS A 11 -13.47 -13.75 5.70
C LYS A 11 -12.83 -12.58 6.46
N TYR A 12 -11.56 -12.72 6.85
CA TYR A 12 -10.89 -11.70 7.66
C TYR A 12 -10.59 -10.41 6.87
N LYS A 13 -10.36 -10.50 5.56
CA LYS A 13 -10.31 -9.32 4.71
C LYS A 13 -11.64 -8.55 4.75
N GLN A 14 -12.80 -9.22 4.68
CA GLN A 14 -14.09 -8.54 4.69
C GLN A 14 -14.45 -8.01 6.08
N GLU A 15 -14.31 -8.85 7.11
CA GLU A 15 -14.71 -8.52 8.49
C GLU A 15 -13.84 -7.41 9.08
N ILE A 16 -12.53 -7.46 8.85
CA ILE A 16 -11.57 -6.58 9.51
C ILE A 16 -11.14 -5.47 8.55
N LEU A 17 -10.47 -5.83 7.45
CA LEU A 17 -9.81 -4.84 6.60
C LEU A 17 -10.77 -4.00 5.76
N ASP A 18 -11.73 -4.60 5.04
CA ASP A 18 -12.71 -3.86 4.22
C ASP A 18 -13.54 -2.92 5.12
N SER A 19 -13.91 -3.37 6.32
CA SER A 19 -14.61 -2.58 7.33
C SER A 19 -13.77 -1.38 7.82
N PHE A 20 -12.51 -1.62 8.18
CA PHE A 20 -11.58 -0.57 8.59
C PHE A 20 -11.33 0.45 7.47
N MET A 21 -11.00 -0.01 6.27
CA MET A 21 -10.71 0.84 5.12
C MET A 21 -11.90 1.76 4.77
N LYS A 22 -13.13 1.24 4.85
CA LYS A 22 -14.34 2.03 4.64
C LYS A 22 -14.47 3.16 5.68
N LYS A 23 -14.19 2.88 6.96
CA LYS A 23 -14.20 3.91 8.02
C LYS A 23 -13.16 5.02 7.78
N GLN A 24 -12.03 4.67 7.16
CA GLN A 24 -10.97 5.62 6.78
C GLN A 24 -11.25 6.36 5.46
N GLY A 25 -12.44 6.21 4.88
CA GLY A 25 -12.83 6.90 3.64
C GLY A 25 -12.27 6.27 2.35
N PHE A 26 -11.69 5.08 2.42
CA PHE A 26 -11.28 4.34 1.23
C PHE A 26 -12.45 3.61 0.57
N VAL A 27 -12.43 3.61 -0.76
CA VAL A 27 -13.31 2.83 -1.61
C VAL A 27 -12.54 1.61 -2.14
N LYS A 28 -13.21 0.46 -2.18
CA LYS A 28 -12.63 -0.75 -2.75
C LYS A 28 -12.44 -0.60 -4.25
N TYR A 29 -11.23 -0.85 -4.73
CA TYR A 29 -10.86 -0.86 -6.14
C TYR A 29 -10.29 -2.22 -6.50
N LYS A 30 -10.91 -2.93 -7.46
CA LYS A 30 -10.60 -4.33 -7.76
C LYS A 30 -10.68 -5.22 -6.50
N THR A 31 -10.25 -6.47 -6.60
CA THR A 31 -10.43 -7.47 -5.53
C THR A 31 -9.64 -7.15 -4.25
N ASN A 32 -8.44 -6.61 -4.39
CA ASN A 32 -7.45 -6.50 -3.33
C ASN A 32 -6.87 -5.08 -3.16
N SER A 33 -7.51 -4.05 -3.72
CA SER A 33 -7.01 -2.69 -3.60
C SER A 33 -8.07 -1.76 -3.03
N TYR A 34 -7.59 -0.67 -2.44
CA TYR A 34 -8.39 0.35 -1.81
C TYR A 34 -7.81 1.69 -2.23
N ILE A 35 -8.67 2.61 -2.65
CA ILE A 35 -8.26 3.94 -3.07
C ILE A 35 -9.07 5.00 -2.34
N ARG A 36 -8.43 6.14 -2.03
CA ARG A 36 -9.15 7.38 -1.71
C ARG A 36 -8.45 8.55 -2.38
N LEU A 37 -9.23 9.59 -2.65
CA LEU A 37 -8.69 10.87 -3.08
C LEU A 37 -8.62 11.77 -1.84
N ASN A 38 -7.45 12.32 -1.56
CA ASN A 38 -7.30 13.28 -0.46
C ASN A 38 -7.60 14.72 -0.90
N GLU A 39 -7.60 15.64 0.06
CA GLU A 39 -7.92 17.06 -0.14
C GLU A 39 -6.94 17.82 -1.06
N LYS A 40 -5.78 17.23 -1.38
CA LYS A 40 -4.79 17.78 -2.33
C LYS A 40 -4.87 17.14 -3.71
N PHE A 41 -5.95 16.41 -3.99
CA PHE A 41 -6.12 15.65 -5.23
C PHE A 41 -5.01 14.61 -5.46
N LEU A 42 -4.49 14.03 -4.37
CA LEU A 42 -3.62 12.86 -4.46
C LEU A 42 -4.45 11.60 -4.21
N VAL A 43 -4.30 10.63 -5.11
CA VAL A 43 -4.84 9.28 -5.01
C VAL A 43 -3.93 8.46 -4.10
N GLU A 44 -4.47 8.09 -2.95
CA GLU A 44 -3.86 7.19 -1.99
C GLU A 44 -4.36 5.77 -2.26
N CYS A 45 -3.45 4.82 -2.40
CA CYS A 45 -3.78 3.45 -2.72
C CYS A 45 -3.10 2.49 -1.75
N ILE A 46 -3.84 1.50 -1.28
CA ILE A 46 -3.33 0.35 -0.52
C ILE A 46 -3.76 -0.92 -1.27
N CYS A 47 -2.84 -1.84 -1.52
CA CYS A 47 -3.06 -3.06 -2.29
C CYS A 47 -2.47 -4.28 -1.58
N ILE A 48 -3.22 -5.38 -1.56
CA ILE A 48 -2.79 -6.65 -1.00
C ILE A 48 -2.19 -7.53 -2.10
N LYS A 49 -0.91 -7.87 -1.96
CA LYS A 49 -0.21 -8.84 -2.82
C LYS A 49 -0.14 -10.19 -2.14
N LYS A 50 -0.79 -11.20 -2.71
CA LYS A 50 -0.72 -12.59 -2.24
C LYS A 50 0.49 -13.31 -2.81
N SER A 51 1.10 -14.18 -2.01
CA SER A 51 2.06 -15.18 -2.47
C SER A 51 1.38 -16.50 -2.80
N LYS A 52 2.14 -17.41 -3.46
CA LYS A 52 1.71 -18.79 -3.71
C LYS A 52 1.66 -19.65 -2.43
N ILE A 53 2.32 -19.24 -1.35
CA ILE A 53 2.51 -20.03 -0.11
C ILE A 53 1.65 -19.52 1.06
N ARG A 54 0.42 -19.06 0.76
CA ARG A 54 -0.55 -18.61 1.79
C ARG A 54 -0.02 -17.49 2.68
N LYS A 55 0.75 -16.60 2.07
CA LYS A 55 1.19 -15.34 2.69
C LYS A 55 0.70 -14.15 1.88
N PHE A 56 0.62 -12.99 2.50
CA PHE A 56 0.34 -11.75 1.79
C PHE A 56 1.18 -10.61 2.34
N THR A 57 1.32 -9.56 1.55
CA THR A 57 1.95 -8.31 1.93
C THR A 57 1.12 -7.13 1.45
N LEU A 58 1.40 -5.94 1.96
CA LEU A 58 0.78 -4.70 1.54
C LEU A 58 1.74 -3.89 0.67
N LEU A 59 1.17 -3.34 -0.38
CA LEU A 59 1.79 -2.32 -1.22
C LEU A 59 1.01 -1.02 -1.03
N ILE A 60 1.70 0.10 -0.90
CA ILE A 60 1.06 1.41 -0.80
C ILE A 60 1.56 2.34 -1.90
N SER A 61 0.72 3.22 -2.43
CA SER A 61 1.15 4.23 -3.40
C SER A 61 0.39 5.53 -3.22
N LEU A 62 1.04 6.63 -3.62
CA LEU A 62 0.49 7.97 -3.65
C LEU A 62 0.75 8.55 -5.04
N ALA A 63 -0.29 9.02 -5.72
CA ALA A 63 -0.16 9.59 -7.06
C ALA A 63 -1.05 10.83 -7.22
N PRO A 64 -0.61 11.89 -7.90
CA PRO A 64 -1.48 13.01 -8.24
C PRO A 64 -2.59 12.58 -9.22
N LEU A 65 -3.80 13.15 -9.06
CA LEU A 65 -4.94 12.88 -9.94
C LEU A 65 -4.72 13.39 -11.37
N TYR A 66 -3.99 14.49 -11.52
CA TYR A 66 -3.70 15.12 -12.80
C TYR A 66 -2.20 15.25 -13.00
N VAL A 67 -1.67 14.60 -14.04
CA VAL A 67 -0.31 14.82 -14.54
C VAL A 67 -0.42 15.20 -16.01
N PRO A 68 0.06 16.40 -16.40
CA PRO A 68 0.17 16.73 -17.81
C PRO A 68 1.28 15.86 -18.42
N ASN A 69 0.87 14.85 -19.20
CA ASN A 69 1.74 13.94 -19.94
C ASN A 69 2.77 13.16 -19.12
N VAL A 70 2.39 12.00 -18.57
CA VAL A 70 3.05 10.68 -18.72
C VAL A 70 2.04 9.66 -18.15
N CYS A 71 1.79 8.56 -18.86
CA CYS A 71 1.07 7.41 -18.31
C CYS A 71 1.72 7.01 -16.98
N LEU A 72 1.12 7.37 -15.85
CA LEU A 72 1.48 6.80 -14.56
C LEU A 72 0.87 5.40 -14.53
N PRO A 73 1.65 4.31 -14.69
CA PRO A 73 1.12 3.04 -14.28
C PRO A 73 0.86 3.17 -12.77
N LEU A 74 -0.40 3.04 -12.36
CA LEU A 74 -0.78 2.79 -10.96
C LEU A 74 -0.22 1.44 -10.44
N ALA A 75 0.82 0.90 -11.08
CA ALA A 75 1.28 -0.46 -10.96
C ALA A 75 2.61 -0.50 -10.21
N GLN A 76 2.53 -1.12 -9.03
CA GLN A 76 3.56 -1.38 -8.01
C GLN A 76 3.82 -0.21 -7.06
N GLY A 77 3.06 -0.21 -5.96
CA GLY A 77 3.34 0.62 -4.79
C GLY A 77 4.57 0.14 -3.99
N PHE A 78 4.95 0.93 -3.00
CA PHE A 78 6.00 0.65 -2.03
C PHE A 78 5.63 -0.55 -1.16
N ASP A 79 6.61 -1.40 -0.90
CA ASP A 79 6.50 -2.42 0.14
C ASP A 79 6.34 -1.74 1.50
N LEU A 80 5.36 -2.19 2.29
CA LEU A 80 5.12 -1.65 3.63
C LEU A 80 6.37 -1.72 4.51
N GLY A 81 7.25 -2.71 4.29
CA GLY A 81 8.53 -2.80 4.98
C GLY A 81 9.42 -1.56 4.85
N LYS A 82 9.32 -0.78 3.75
CA LYS A 82 10.07 0.48 3.57
C LYS A 82 9.54 1.62 4.44
N VAL A 83 8.22 1.66 4.62
CA VAL A 83 7.52 2.75 5.33
C VAL A 83 7.68 2.59 6.84
N ILE A 84 7.65 1.35 7.34
CA ILE A 84 7.80 1.07 8.78
C ILE A 84 9.24 1.37 9.25
N THR A 85 10.26 1.01 8.46
CA THR A 85 11.66 1.04 8.94
C THR A 85 12.37 2.37 8.73
N ASN A 86 11.79 3.34 8.00
CA ASN A 86 12.46 4.57 7.58
C ASN A 86 13.87 4.32 6.98
N ALA A 87 14.12 3.13 6.43
CA ALA A 87 15.47 2.73 6.08
C ALA A 87 15.90 3.37 4.76
N ASN A 88 17.07 4.02 4.79
CA ASN A 88 17.73 4.56 3.61
C ASN A 88 18.25 3.41 2.72
N GLU A 89 18.43 3.70 1.43
CA GLU A 89 18.66 2.80 0.27
C GLU A 89 19.72 1.68 0.41
N LYS A 90 20.50 1.63 1.49
CA LYS A 90 21.61 0.68 1.67
C LYS A 90 21.22 -0.65 2.32
N GLU A 91 20.05 -0.77 2.93
CA GLU A 91 19.58 -2.03 3.52
C GLU A 91 18.56 -2.71 2.59
N LYS A 92 18.86 -3.94 2.15
CA LYS A 92 17.91 -4.78 1.40
C LYS A 92 16.66 -5.01 2.26
N PHE A 93 15.59 -4.28 1.96
CA PHE A 93 14.30 -4.39 2.63
C PHE A 93 13.78 -5.83 2.57
N LYS A 94 13.52 -6.44 3.72
CA LYS A 94 12.69 -7.64 3.77
C LYS A 94 11.23 -7.19 3.76
N SER A 95 10.54 -7.47 2.67
CA SER A 95 9.07 -7.44 2.63
C SER A 95 8.52 -8.12 3.89
N PHE A 96 7.62 -7.45 4.61
CA PHE A 96 6.89 -8.13 5.69
C PHE A 96 5.77 -8.95 5.08
N TRP A 97 5.67 -10.21 5.49
CA TRP A 97 4.67 -11.14 4.97
C TRP A 97 3.82 -11.68 6.12
N TRP A 98 2.53 -11.35 6.09
CA TRP A 98 1.52 -11.94 6.95
C TRP A 98 1.09 -13.31 6.44
N ASP A 99 0.51 -14.10 7.33
CA ASP A 99 0.13 -15.48 7.09
C ASP A 99 -1.40 -15.66 7.25
N TYR A 100 -1.98 -16.58 6.49
CA TYR A 100 -3.39 -16.93 6.59
C TYR A 100 -3.64 -18.43 6.47
N ARG A 101 -2.65 -19.24 6.86
CA ARG A 101 -2.74 -20.71 6.82
C ARG A 101 -3.78 -21.26 7.80
N GLU A 102 -3.95 -20.62 8.95
CA GLU A 102 -4.80 -21.05 10.06
C GLU A 102 -5.72 -19.92 10.51
N ASP A 103 -6.89 -20.25 11.06
CA ASP A 103 -7.93 -19.26 11.39
C ASP A 103 -7.44 -18.20 12.39
N LYS A 104 -6.85 -18.63 13.52
CA LYS A 104 -6.28 -17.72 14.53
C LYS A 104 -5.18 -16.82 13.96
N VAL A 105 -4.25 -17.41 13.21
CA VAL A 105 -3.13 -16.68 12.59
C VAL A 105 -3.61 -15.69 11.54
N ALA A 106 -4.65 -16.06 10.76
CA ALA A 106 -5.24 -15.17 9.77
C ALA A 106 -5.89 -13.97 10.45
N LYS A 107 -6.66 -14.19 11.53
CA LYS A 107 -7.28 -13.12 12.30
C LYS A 107 -6.24 -12.14 12.83
N GLU A 108 -5.26 -12.65 13.59
CA GLU A 108 -4.16 -11.85 14.17
C GLU A 108 -3.38 -11.10 13.08
N SER A 109 -3.16 -11.74 11.93
CA SER A 109 -2.50 -11.10 10.79
C SER A 109 -3.29 -9.90 10.24
N PHE A 110 -4.61 -10.02 10.11
CA PHE A 110 -5.44 -8.91 9.62
C PHE A 110 -5.63 -7.81 10.67
N GLU A 111 -5.67 -8.14 11.95
CA GLU A 111 -5.65 -7.16 13.05
C GLU A 111 -4.33 -6.36 13.03
N ASN A 112 -3.20 -7.05 12.92
CA ASN A 112 -1.91 -6.39 12.83
C ASN A 112 -1.76 -5.52 11.57
N VAL A 113 -2.34 -5.94 10.44
CA VAL A 113 -2.40 -5.10 9.23
C VAL A 113 -3.11 -3.77 9.49
N VAL A 114 -4.22 -3.80 10.22
CA VAL A 114 -4.95 -2.57 10.57
C VAL A 114 -4.10 -1.66 11.46
N GLU A 115 -3.47 -2.22 12.49
CA GLU A 115 -2.56 -1.47 13.37
C GLU A 115 -1.44 -0.79 12.59
N VAL A 116 -0.82 -1.52 11.65
CA VAL A 116 0.28 -0.98 10.85
C VAL A 116 -0.19 0.11 9.87
N ILE A 117 -1.38 -0.05 9.27
CA ILE A 117 -1.96 1.01 8.44
C ILE A 117 -2.18 2.27 9.28
N GLU A 118 -2.76 2.13 10.46
CA GLU A 118 -3.08 3.25 11.35
C GLU A 118 -1.83 3.95 11.88
N GLN A 119 -0.80 3.20 12.29
CA GLN A 119 0.40 3.74 12.91
C GLN A 119 1.41 4.30 11.90
N PHE A 120 1.50 3.74 10.70
CA PHE A 120 2.58 4.08 9.76
C PHE A 120 2.06 4.62 8.42
N VAL A 121 1.04 4.00 7.84
CA VAL A 121 0.59 4.34 6.48
C VAL A 121 -0.24 5.62 6.45
N LEU A 122 -1.24 5.75 7.32
CA LEU A 122 -2.08 6.96 7.37
C LEU A 122 -1.27 8.22 7.75
N PRO A 123 -0.34 8.17 8.72
CA PRO A 123 0.54 9.31 9.00
C PRO A 123 1.45 9.64 7.81
N TRP A 124 2.01 8.64 7.13
CA TRP A 124 2.82 8.85 5.94
C TRP A 124 2.04 9.57 4.83
N PHE A 125 0.81 9.14 4.53
CA PHE A 125 -0.06 9.86 3.60
C PHE A 125 -0.33 11.31 4.03
N SER A 126 -0.55 11.52 5.32
CA SER A 126 -0.88 12.84 5.88
C SER A 126 0.27 13.84 5.76
N GLN A 127 1.53 13.39 5.74
CA GLN A 127 2.70 14.25 5.53
C GLN A 127 2.66 14.96 4.17
N TYR A 128 2.08 14.31 3.14
CA TYR A 128 1.95 14.87 1.80
C TYR A 128 0.78 15.86 1.63
N LEU A 129 -0.02 16.09 2.69
CA LEU A 129 -0.98 17.20 2.72
C LEU A 129 -0.29 18.57 2.87
N SER A 130 0.94 18.58 3.41
CA SER A 130 1.76 19.78 3.50
C SER A 130 2.24 20.20 2.11
N PRO A 131 1.86 21.40 1.61
CA PRO A 131 2.31 21.87 0.29
C PRO A 131 3.82 21.95 0.19
N LYS A 132 4.50 22.23 1.29
CA LYS A 132 5.96 22.37 1.34
C LYS A 132 6.66 21.05 1.04
N ILE A 133 6.24 19.95 1.70
CA ILE A 133 6.85 18.63 1.50
C ILE A 133 6.60 18.14 0.07
N TYR A 134 5.36 18.19 -0.39
CA TYR A 134 5.01 17.76 -1.75
C TYR A 134 5.73 18.57 -2.83
N GLN A 135 5.79 19.90 -2.69
CA GLN A 135 6.47 20.76 -3.66
C GLN A 135 8.00 20.63 -3.58
N GLU A 136 8.58 20.46 -2.38
CA GLU A 136 10.03 20.24 -2.22
C GLU A 136 10.44 18.91 -2.84
N ASP A 137 9.68 17.83 -2.60
CA ASP A 137 9.96 16.53 -3.23
C ASP A 137 9.82 16.62 -4.75
N LEU A 138 8.75 17.25 -5.28
CA LEU A 138 8.60 17.51 -6.72
C LEU A 138 9.76 18.35 -7.30
N LYS A 139 10.15 19.46 -6.65
CA LYS A 139 11.22 20.36 -7.11
C LYS A 139 12.59 19.69 -7.10
N ASN A 140 12.82 18.80 -6.13
CA ASN A 140 14.04 18.02 -6.02
C ASN A 140 14.07 16.82 -6.98
N GLY A 141 13.12 16.71 -7.91
CA GLY A 141 13.04 15.60 -8.86
C GLY A 141 12.63 14.28 -8.21
N LYS A 142 12.17 14.29 -6.95
CA LYS A 142 11.52 13.14 -6.33
C LYS A 142 10.08 13.08 -6.84
N ILE A 143 9.95 12.50 -8.02
CA ILE A 143 8.66 12.07 -8.53
C ILE A 143 8.19 10.96 -7.59
N LEU A 144 6.91 11.00 -7.20
CA LEU A 144 6.27 9.93 -6.42
C LEU A 144 6.08 8.69 -7.31
N ASP A 145 7.18 8.01 -7.60
CA ASP A 145 7.19 6.60 -7.99
C ASP A 145 8.16 5.82 -7.08
N GLY A 146 8.01 4.50 -7.08
CA GLY A 146 8.30 3.57 -5.98
C GLY A 146 9.72 3.44 -5.40
N ASN A 147 10.59 4.45 -5.31
CA ASN A 147 11.84 4.41 -4.55
C ASN A 147 12.30 5.79 -4.09
N ASN A 148 12.67 5.94 -2.81
CA ASN A 148 13.14 7.21 -2.23
C ASN A 148 14.59 7.59 -2.63
N SER A 149 15.09 7.22 -3.81
CA SER A 149 15.07 8.12 -4.97
C SER A 149 14.77 7.38 -6.28
N ILE A 150 14.05 8.01 -7.23
CA ILE A 150 14.05 7.66 -8.67
C ILE A 150 13.40 6.30 -9.04
N GLN A 151 12.35 6.33 -9.87
CA GLN A 151 12.07 5.64 -11.16
C GLN A 151 12.49 4.14 -11.31
N TRP A 152 11.71 3.17 -11.83
CA TRP A 152 10.90 3.17 -13.06
C TRP A 152 9.90 1.98 -13.17
N LEU A 153 8.95 2.16 -14.11
CA LEU A 153 8.53 1.16 -15.10
C LEU A 153 9.61 0.09 -15.38
N ILE A 154 9.24 -1.18 -15.23
CA ILE A 154 10.00 -2.27 -15.85
C ILE A 154 9.78 -2.16 -17.36
N TYR A 155 10.84 -1.92 -18.12
CA TYR A 155 10.85 -2.00 -19.58
C TYR A 155 10.18 -3.30 -20.06
N PHE A 156 9.29 -3.18 -21.04
CA PHE A 156 9.19 -4.15 -22.13
C PHE A 156 9.07 -3.36 -23.44
N LEU A 157 10.19 -3.23 -24.13
CA LEU A 157 10.24 -3.65 -25.54
C LEU A 157 10.28 -5.18 -25.54
#